data_AF-A0AA38G8H6-F1
#
_entry.id   AF-A0AA38G8H6-F1
#
_cell.length_a   1.000
_cell.length_b   1.000
_cell.length_c   1.000
_cell.angle_alpha   90.00
_cell.angle_beta   90.00
_cell.angle_gamma   90.00
#
_symmetry.space_group_name_H-M   'P 1'
#
loop_
_entity.id
_entity.type
_entity.pdbx_description
1 polymer ?
#
loop_
_entity_poly.entity_id
_entity_poly.type
_entity_poly.pdbx_seq_one_letter_code
_entity_poly.pdbx_strand_id
1 'polypeptide(L)'
;MNDEREAEEMKGRITLFSRSGCRDCQAIRLFFRERRLKFVEINVDVYPLRRAEVEEKAGTAALPQIFFNEQLFGGIVALNSLRNSGEFEKRLRSVVEKRCPASAPAVPLYGFDDDADDEAADEELKKVNVLRQRLPIQDRFFKMRLLSNCFTGADAVEVLIDELDCGRKKAVEMGKRIAKKNCFSIICRMKMNLKMESIYIGFLNMIQLFPPSVSIFGVLQTIKNPKPAALVAEKIRKIMIAILETYVSDDGCHVDYQRIRLSEEFRRYLNVVQDLQRVDVLALTRAEKLAFFLNIYNSMVIHATIQKVYPDGMLERKEFFNEFLYLIGGYPYSLSEIQNGYSPSKPKTTLQSSETFQAW
;
A
#
# COMPACT_ATOMS: atom_id res chain seq x y z
N MET A 1 -14.90 23.37 43.94
CA MET A 1 -15.73 23.41 42.72
C MET A 1 -14.99 24.24 41.69
N ASN A 2 -14.35 23.70 40.65
CA ASN A 2 -14.74 22.54 39.84
C ASN A 2 -13.50 21.80 39.34
N ASP A 3 -13.57 20.47 39.45
CA ASP A 3 -12.75 19.40 38.89
C ASP A 3 -11.87 19.74 37.66
N GLU A 4 -10.61 20.09 37.92
CA GLU A 4 -9.50 19.65 37.09
C GLU A 4 -9.15 18.21 37.52
N ARG A 5 -9.89 17.22 37.02
CA ARG A 5 -9.40 15.83 37.09
C ARG A 5 -8.26 15.72 36.09
N GLU A 6 -7.04 15.90 36.59
CA GLU A 6 -5.82 15.40 35.97
C GLU A 6 -6.14 14.03 35.37
N ALA A 7 -6.10 13.92 34.04
CA ALA A 7 -6.23 12.63 33.39
C ALA A 7 -5.02 11.80 33.84
N GLU A 8 -5.21 10.93 34.84
CA GLU A 8 -4.17 10.05 35.37
C GLU A 8 -3.38 9.46 34.19
N GLU A 9 -2.12 9.90 34.07
CA GLU A 9 -1.27 9.53 32.96
C GLU A 9 -0.92 8.05 33.16
N MET A 10 -1.65 7.18 32.45
CA MET A 10 -1.53 5.74 32.56
C MET A 10 -0.07 5.32 32.29
N LYS A 11 0.63 4.84 33.32
CA LYS A 11 2.05 4.44 33.23
C LYS A 11 2.24 3.12 32.47
N GLY A 12 1.19 2.31 32.40
CA GLY A 12 1.13 1.06 31.67
C GLY A 12 0.50 1.19 30.28
N ARG A 13 0.22 0.04 29.65
CA ARG A 13 -0.36 -0.04 28.30
C ARG A 13 -1.47 -1.08 28.24
N ILE A 14 -2.55 -0.71 27.55
CA ILE A 14 -3.57 -1.66 27.09
C ILE A 14 -3.25 -1.98 25.63
N THR A 15 -3.10 -3.25 25.31
CA THR A 15 -2.87 -3.70 23.93
C THR A 15 -4.02 -4.58 23.47
N LEU A 16 -4.59 -4.26 22.30
CA LEU A 16 -5.65 -5.04 21.66
C LEU A 16 -5.10 -5.67 20.38
N PHE A 17 -5.07 -7.00 20.33
CA PHE A 17 -4.87 -7.70 19.07
C PHE A 17 -6.20 -7.88 18.37
N SER A 18 -6.28 -7.39 17.13
CA SER A 18 -7.50 -7.36 16.34
C SER A 18 -7.33 -7.97 14.95
N ARG A 19 -8.45 -8.16 14.26
CA ARG A 19 -8.54 -8.59 12.88
C ARG A 19 -9.60 -7.77 12.17
N SER A 20 -9.38 -7.48 10.89
CA SER A 20 -10.33 -6.75 10.05
C SER A 20 -11.62 -7.55 9.85
N GLY A 21 -12.76 -6.88 9.83
CA GLY A 21 -14.08 -7.48 9.64
C GLY A 21 -14.60 -8.31 10.82
N CYS A 22 -13.98 -8.21 11.99
CA CYS A 22 -14.38 -8.97 13.18
C CYS A 22 -15.34 -8.17 14.07
N ARG A 23 -16.58 -8.67 14.22
CA ARG A 23 -17.61 -8.05 15.08
C ARG A 23 -17.18 -7.92 16.54
N ASP A 24 -16.50 -8.94 17.06
CA ASP A 24 -16.02 -8.93 18.45
C ASP A 24 -14.91 -7.89 18.67
N CYS A 25 -14.04 -7.68 17.68
CA CYS A 25 -13.02 -6.61 17.73
C CYS A 25 -13.69 -5.24 17.77
N GLN A 26 -14.72 -5.03 16.94
CA GLN A 26 -15.48 -3.79 16.90
C GLN A 26 -16.16 -3.50 18.25
N ALA A 27 -16.77 -4.50 18.88
CA ALA A 27 -17.39 -4.35 20.20
C ALA A 27 -16.39 -3.91 21.29
N ILE A 28 -15.17 -4.47 21.27
CA ILE A 28 -14.11 -4.07 22.22
C ILE A 28 -13.61 -2.65 21.96
N ARG A 29 -13.41 -2.27 20.68
CA ARG A 29 -13.01 -0.90 20.30
C ARG A 29 -14.02 0.12 20.84
N LEU A 30 -15.31 -0.11 20.60
CA LEU A 30 -16.39 0.74 21.10
C LEU A 30 -16.35 0.84 22.62
N PHE A 31 -16.24 -0.30 23.32
CA PHE A 31 -16.16 -0.32 24.77
C PHE A 31 -14.99 0.50 25.34
N PHE A 32 -13.79 0.39 24.74
CA PHE A 32 -12.64 1.20 25.18
C PHE A 32 -12.80 2.69 24.86
N ARG A 33 -13.41 3.03 23.72
CA ARG A 33 -13.70 4.42 23.33
C ARG A 33 -14.74 5.06 24.25
N GLU A 34 -15.84 4.36 24.54
CA GLU A 34 -16.89 4.80 25.48
C GLU A 34 -16.31 5.13 26.87
N ARG A 35 -15.35 4.33 27.33
CA ARG A 35 -14.65 4.53 28.61
C ARG A 35 -13.46 5.49 28.53
N ARG A 36 -13.19 6.08 27.37
CA ARG A 36 -12.07 7.00 27.11
C ARG A 36 -10.70 6.40 27.50
N LEU A 37 -10.55 5.08 27.33
CA LEU A 37 -9.30 4.39 27.62
C LEU A 37 -8.32 4.55 26.47
N LYS A 38 -7.07 4.90 26.77
CA LYS A 38 -5.98 4.90 25.79
C LYS A 38 -5.50 3.46 25.62
N PHE A 39 -5.56 2.94 24.39
CA PHE A 39 -5.06 1.60 24.05
C PHE A 39 -4.29 1.62 22.73
N VAL A 40 -3.41 0.64 22.55
CA VAL A 40 -2.68 0.38 21.32
C VAL A 40 -3.34 -0.80 20.62
N GLU A 41 -3.74 -0.59 19.37
CA GLU A 41 -4.31 -1.65 18.54
C GLU A 41 -3.23 -2.26 17.63
N ILE A 42 -3.16 -3.59 17.60
CA ILE A 42 -2.30 -4.36 16.69
C ILE A 42 -3.19 -5.22 15.82
N ASN A 43 -3.47 -4.75 14.61
CA ASN A 43 -4.25 -5.51 13.64
C ASN A 43 -3.37 -6.55 12.94
N VAL A 44 -3.67 -7.83 13.12
CA VAL A 44 -2.86 -8.95 12.58
C VAL A 44 -2.91 -9.03 11.05
N ASP A 45 -3.92 -8.46 10.39
CA ASP A 45 -3.95 -8.36 8.93
C ASP A 45 -2.96 -7.31 8.40
N VAL A 46 -2.67 -6.28 9.21
CA VAL A 46 -1.66 -5.25 8.92
C VAL A 46 -0.28 -5.72 9.36
N TYR A 47 -0.19 -6.47 10.47
CA TYR A 47 1.04 -7.03 11.04
C TYR A 47 1.01 -8.57 11.09
N PRO A 48 1.19 -9.27 9.95
CA PRO A 48 1.07 -10.73 9.90
C PRO A 48 2.02 -11.48 10.85
N LEU A 49 3.25 -10.99 11.04
CA LEU A 49 4.26 -11.60 11.92
C LEU A 49 3.83 -11.60 13.40
N ARG A 50 3.02 -10.62 13.80
CA ARG A 50 2.52 -10.50 15.16
C ARG A 50 1.50 -11.60 15.51
N ARG A 51 1.05 -12.40 14.53
CA ARG A 51 0.20 -13.58 14.78
C ARG A 51 0.92 -14.62 15.63
N ALA A 52 2.21 -14.85 15.38
CA ALA A 52 3.01 -15.80 16.15
C ALA A 52 3.15 -15.33 17.61
N GLU A 53 3.33 -14.03 17.83
CA GLU A 53 3.37 -13.45 19.18
C GLU A 53 2.04 -13.66 19.93
N VAL A 54 0.91 -13.52 19.25
CA VAL A 54 -0.41 -13.79 19.86
C VAL A 54 -0.52 -15.26 20.26
N GLU A 55 -0.10 -16.17 19.38
CA GLU A 55 -0.19 -17.60 19.64
C GLU A 55 0.73 -18.04 20.80
N GLU A 56 1.94 -17.50 20.86
CA GLU A 56 2.90 -17.73 21.95
C GLU A 56 2.39 -17.17 23.29
N LYS A 57 1.91 -15.91 23.31
CA LYS A 57 1.53 -15.24 24.56
C LYS A 57 0.12 -15.58 25.04
N ALA A 58 -0.81 -15.81 24.12
CA ALA A 58 -2.21 -16.11 24.45
C ALA A 58 -2.51 -17.62 24.48
N GLY A 59 -1.62 -18.46 23.93
CA GLY A 59 -1.86 -19.90 23.77
C GLY A 59 -2.96 -20.23 22.75
N THR A 60 -3.42 -19.24 21.98
CA THR A 60 -4.47 -19.41 20.97
C THR A 60 -4.30 -18.40 19.84
N ALA A 61 -4.62 -18.82 18.62
CA ALA A 61 -4.70 -17.95 17.46
C ALA A 61 -6.05 -17.20 17.33
N ALA A 62 -6.98 -17.40 18.28
CA ALA A 62 -8.28 -16.75 18.28
C ALA A 62 -8.14 -15.25 18.61
N LEU A 63 -8.80 -14.39 17.83
CA LEU A 63 -8.87 -12.94 18.04
C LEU A 63 -10.34 -12.53 18.23
N PRO A 64 -10.64 -11.47 18.99
CA PRO A 64 -9.71 -10.53 19.64
C PRO A 64 -9.02 -11.06 20.90
N GLN A 65 -7.85 -10.51 21.24
CA GLN A 65 -7.17 -10.73 22.53
C GLN A 65 -6.73 -9.40 23.13
N ILE A 66 -7.08 -9.18 24.40
CA ILE A 66 -6.71 -8.00 25.17
C ILE A 66 -5.55 -8.36 26.11
N PHE A 67 -4.56 -7.48 26.17
CA PHE A 67 -3.46 -7.53 27.12
C PHE A 67 -3.44 -6.24 27.95
N PHE A 68 -3.21 -6.42 29.24
CA PHE A 68 -2.91 -5.34 30.18
C PHE A 68 -1.44 -5.49 30.57
N ASN A 69 -0.59 -4.60 30.06
CA ASN A 69 0.86 -4.76 30.12
C ASN A 69 1.28 -6.13 29.51
N GLU A 70 1.84 -7.03 30.31
CA GLU A 70 2.23 -8.39 29.91
C GLU A 70 1.15 -9.44 30.17
N GLN A 71 0.10 -9.10 30.91
CA GLN A 71 -0.91 -10.06 31.35
C GLN A 71 -2.02 -10.19 30.30
N LEU A 72 -2.24 -11.43 29.85
CA LEU A 72 -3.41 -11.77 29.04
C LEU A 72 -4.69 -11.54 29.86
N PHE A 73 -5.59 -10.76 29.28
CA PHE A 73 -6.94 -10.59 29.78
C PHE A 73 -7.91 -11.53 29.07
N GLY A 74 -7.69 -11.77 27.79
CA GLY A 74 -8.51 -12.67 26.95
C GLY A 74 -9.32 -11.90 25.90
N GLY A 75 -10.28 -12.59 25.27
CA GLY A 75 -11.15 -12.02 24.25
C GLY A 75 -12.45 -11.40 24.80
N ILE A 76 -13.44 -11.27 23.91
CA ILE A 76 -14.74 -10.65 24.24
C ILE A 76 -15.50 -11.37 25.36
N VAL A 77 -15.40 -12.71 25.41
CA VAL A 77 -16.08 -13.53 26.44
C VAL A 77 -15.50 -13.21 27.82
N ALA A 78 -14.17 -13.18 27.94
CA ALA A 78 -13.48 -12.82 29.17
C ALA A 78 -13.84 -11.38 29.58
N LEU A 79 -13.89 -10.45 28.64
CA LEU A 79 -14.31 -9.06 28.91
C LEU A 79 -15.73 -8.98 29.48
N ASN A 80 -16.69 -9.69 28.90
CA ASN A 80 -18.07 -9.69 29.38
C ASN A 80 -18.23 -10.36 30.75
N SER A 81 -17.55 -11.49 30.99
CA SER A 81 -17.57 -12.18 32.29
C SER A 81 -16.95 -11.33 33.39
N LEU A 82 -15.77 -10.74 33.12
CA LEU A 82 -15.00 -10.01 34.12
C LEU A 82 -15.58 -8.62 34.40
N ARG A 83 -16.32 -8.02 33.46
CA ARG A 83 -17.09 -6.79 33.69
C ARG A 83 -18.11 -6.96 34.82
N ASN A 84 -18.78 -8.11 34.89
CA ASN A 84 -19.78 -8.39 35.92
C ASN A 84 -19.17 -8.69 37.30
N SER A 85 -17.89 -9.07 37.33
CA SER A 85 -17.16 -9.42 38.57
C SER A 85 -16.41 -8.26 39.22
N GLY A 86 -16.28 -7.11 38.53
CA GLY A 86 -15.45 -5.99 38.98
C GLY A 86 -13.93 -6.19 38.82
N GLU A 87 -13.48 -7.36 38.33
CA GLU A 87 -12.05 -7.64 38.12
C GLU A 87 -11.42 -6.76 37.05
N PHE A 88 -12.22 -6.29 36.07
CA PHE A 88 -11.76 -5.34 35.04
C PHE A 88 -11.16 -4.07 35.65
N GLU A 89 -11.87 -3.43 36.61
CA GLU A 89 -11.39 -2.20 37.26
C GLU A 89 -10.12 -2.45 38.09
N LYS A 90 -10.02 -3.64 38.69
CA LYS A 90 -8.83 -4.03 39.47
C LYS A 90 -7.60 -4.13 38.57
N ARG A 91 -7.74 -4.71 37.37
CA ARG A 91 -6.64 -4.79 36.40
C ARG A 91 -6.37 -3.48 35.70
N LEU A 92 -7.39 -2.65 35.49
CA LEU A 92 -7.19 -1.30 34.96
C LEU A 92 -6.35 -0.44 35.93
N ARG A 93 -6.66 -0.48 37.23
CA ARG A 93 -5.85 0.20 38.26
C ARG A 93 -4.39 -0.26 38.26
N SER A 94 -4.15 -1.56 38.11
CA SER A 94 -2.77 -2.06 38.07
C SER A 94 -1.97 -1.55 36.85
N VAL A 95 -2.65 -1.23 35.75
CA VAL A 95 -2.04 -0.64 34.54
C VAL A 95 -1.79 0.86 34.73
N VAL A 96 -2.64 1.56 35.49
CA VAL A 96 -2.40 2.97 35.84
C VAL A 96 -1.20 3.10 36.78
N GLU A 97 -1.08 2.20 37.76
CA GLU A 97 -0.04 2.25 38.80
C GLU A 97 1.33 1.74 38.33
N LYS A 98 1.37 0.66 37.55
CA LYS A 98 2.63 -0.01 37.15
C LYS A 98 3.13 0.47 35.80
N ARG A 99 4.44 0.71 35.70
CA ARG A 99 5.11 0.97 34.41
C ARG A 99 5.03 -0.25 33.50
N CYS A 100 4.86 0.00 32.20
CA CYS A 100 4.83 -1.04 31.18
C CYS A 100 6.17 -1.84 31.17
N PRO A 101 6.16 -3.15 31.46
CA PRO A 101 7.35 -3.98 31.44
C PRO A 101 7.77 -4.29 29.99
N ALA A 102 9.06 -4.61 29.80
CA ALA A 102 9.59 -4.96 28.48
C ALA A 102 8.98 -6.25 27.87
N SER A 103 8.35 -7.09 28.70
CA SER A 103 7.64 -8.31 28.29
C SER A 103 6.26 -8.03 27.65
N ALA A 104 5.71 -6.83 27.87
CA ALA A 104 4.46 -6.41 27.26
C ALA A 104 4.56 -6.44 25.72
N PRO A 105 3.46 -6.74 25.00
CA PRO A 105 3.44 -6.63 23.55
C PRO A 105 4.00 -5.29 23.08
N ALA A 106 5.00 -5.37 22.21
CA ALA A 106 5.67 -4.18 21.69
C ALA A 106 4.67 -3.36 20.86
N VAL A 107 4.79 -2.03 20.93
CA VAL A 107 4.07 -1.21 19.95
C VAL A 107 4.65 -1.56 18.59
N PRO A 108 3.82 -1.78 17.56
CA PRO A 108 4.33 -1.98 16.22
C PRO A 108 5.26 -0.82 15.82
N LEU A 109 6.47 -1.16 15.36
CA LEU A 109 7.47 -0.19 14.90
C LEU A 109 7.73 -0.36 13.40
N TYR A 110 7.70 0.77 12.70
CA TYR A 110 7.91 0.84 11.26
C TYR A 110 9.30 0.32 10.84
N GLY A 111 9.36 -0.47 9.76
CA GLY A 111 10.59 -0.95 9.12
C GLY A 111 11.28 -2.15 9.78
N PHE A 112 10.84 -2.57 10.98
CA PHE A 112 11.37 -3.76 11.68
C PHE A 112 10.39 -4.93 11.71
N ASP A 113 9.08 -4.66 11.68
CA ASP A 113 8.01 -5.66 11.71
C ASP A 113 7.42 -5.99 10.33
N ASP A 114 7.99 -5.42 9.27
CA ASP A 114 7.66 -5.78 7.89
C ASP A 114 8.45 -7.02 7.51
N ASP A 115 7.81 -7.89 6.71
CA ASP A 115 8.37 -9.09 6.12
C ASP A 115 9.91 -9.02 6.05
N ALA A 116 10.60 -9.82 6.88
CA ALA A 116 11.83 -10.48 6.48
C ALA A 116 11.46 -11.45 5.34
N ASP A 117 10.88 -10.90 4.28
CA ASP A 117 10.92 -11.46 2.96
C ASP A 117 12.42 -11.57 2.71
N ASP A 118 12.97 -12.76 2.87
CA ASP A 118 14.14 -13.27 2.17
C ASP A 118 13.87 -13.24 0.64
N GLU A 119 13.30 -12.14 0.14
CA GLU A 119 13.02 -11.89 -1.26
C GLU A 119 14.36 -11.54 -1.87
N ALA A 120 14.94 -12.54 -2.54
CA ALA A 120 16.16 -12.42 -3.31
C ALA A 120 16.19 -11.08 -4.06
N ALA A 121 17.24 -10.29 -3.81
CA ALA A 121 17.46 -9.04 -4.50
C ALA A 121 17.37 -9.28 -6.01
N ASP A 122 16.62 -8.44 -6.72
CA ASP A 122 16.42 -8.60 -8.15
C ASP A 122 17.76 -8.37 -8.86
N GLU A 123 18.43 -9.47 -9.24
CA GLU A 123 19.71 -9.44 -9.96
C GLU A 123 19.59 -8.64 -11.27
N GLU A 124 18.40 -8.59 -11.85
CA GLU A 124 18.14 -7.78 -13.04
C GLU A 124 18.10 -6.30 -12.71
N LEU A 125 17.70 -5.89 -11.50
CA LEU A 125 17.71 -4.49 -11.10
C LEU A 125 19.14 -3.94 -10.91
N LYS A 126 20.10 -4.77 -10.47
CA LYS A 126 21.53 -4.38 -10.46
C LYS A 126 21.98 -3.98 -11.87
N LYS A 127 21.56 -4.74 -12.89
CA LYS A 127 21.84 -4.45 -14.31
C LYS A 127 21.09 -3.20 -14.79
N VAL A 128 19.86 -2.99 -14.33
CA VAL A 128 19.08 -1.77 -14.60
C VAL A 128 19.77 -0.53 -14.02
N ASN A 129 20.38 -0.61 -12.84
CA ASN A 129 21.13 0.51 -12.27
C ASN A 129 22.35 0.88 -13.10
N VAL A 130 23.06 -0.11 -13.64
CA VAL A 130 24.16 0.15 -14.58
C VAL A 130 23.64 0.79 -15.86
N LEU A 131 22.54 0.28 -16.41
CA LEU A 131 21.89 0.89 -17.57
C LEU A 131 21.50 2.35 -17.30
N ARG A 132 21.01 2.68 -16.11
CA ARG A 132 20.68 4.07 -15.74
C ARG A 132 21.89 4.99 -15.77
N GLN A 133 23.04 4.52 -15.33
CA GLN A 133 24.27 5.33 -15.26
C GLN A 133 24.90 5.52 -16.65
N ARG A 134 24.76 4.54 -17.54
CA ARG A 134 25.45 4.51 -18.84
C ARG A 134 24.59 4.90 -20.03
N LEU A 135 23.26 4.87 -19.92
CA LEU A 135 22.38 5.23 -21.03
C LEU A 135 22.31 6.75 -21.23
N PRO A 136 22.27 7.21 -22.50
CA PRO A 136 22.03 8.60 -22.83
C PRO A 136 20.55 8.95 -22.63
N ILE A 137 20.17 9.17 -21.36
CA ILE A 137 18.83 9.62 -20.98
C ILE A 137 18.72 11.10 -21.34
N GLN A 138 17.88 11.41 -22.33
CA GLN A 138 17.70 12.78 -22.80
C GLN A 138 16.27 13.02 -23.29
N ASP A 139 15.89 14.29 -23.33
CA ASP A 139 14.62 14.72 -23.90
C ASP A 139 14.73 14.68 -25.44
N ARG A 140 13.74 14.06 -26.09
CA ARG A 140 13.73 13.89 -27.54
C ARG A 140 12.41 14.40 -28.10
N PHE A 141 12.48 15.30 -29.07
CA PHE A 141 11.29 15.80 -29.76
C PHE A 141 10.92 14.83 -30.89
N PHE A 142 9.68 14.33 -30.88
CA PHE A 142 9.21 13.34 -31.86
C PHE A 142 7.74 13.58 -32.23
N LYS A 143 7.45 13.77 -33.53
CA LYS A 143 6.10 14.05 -34.07
C LYS A 143 5.33 15.12 -33.26
N MET A 144 5.94 16.29 -33.08
CA MET A 144 5.35 17.41 -32.32
C MET A 144 5.07 17.11 -30.83
N ARG A 145 5.67 16.04 -30.28
CA ARG A 145 5.61 15.69 -28.85
C ARG A 145 7.01 15.64 -28.27
N LEU A 146 7.21 16.30 -27.14
CA LEU A 146 8.43 16.18 -26.36
C LEU A 146 8.35 14.90 -25.51
N LEU A 147 9.26 13.95 -25.74
CA LEU A 147 9.44 12.78 -24.89
C LEU A 147 10.57 13.08 -23.92
N SER A 148 10.26 13.33 -22.66
CA SER A 148 11.27 13.62 -21.64
C SER A 148 11.90 12.35 -21.08
N ASN A 149 13.17 12.46 -20.66
CA ASN A 149 13.94 11.41 -19.99
C ASN A 149 13.86 10.03 -20.67
N CYS A 150 14.09 9.96 -21.98
CA CYS A 150 13.94 8.73 -22.76
C CYS A 150 15.26 8.27 -23.42
N PHE A 151 15.34 6.96 -23.71
CA PHE A 151 16.42 6.32 -24.46
C PHE A 151 15.83 5.36 -25.51
N THR A 152 16.64 4.90 -26.46
CA THR A 152 16.17 3.93 -27.46
C THR A 152 16.48 2.50 -27.07
N GLY A 153 15.64 1.55 -27.50
CA GLY A 153 15.92 0.12 -27.32
C GLY A 153 17.25 -0.33 -27.96
N ALA A 154 17.74 0.37 -28.99
CA ALA A 154 19.06 0.12 -29.57
C ALA A 154 20.17 0.54 -28.60
N ASP A 155 20.12 1.78 -28.06
CA ASP A 155 21.08 2.28 -27.06
C ASP A 155 21.15 1.34 -25.85
N ALA A 156 19.99 0.84 -25.39
CA ALA A 156 19.91 -0.14 -24.31
C ALA A 156 20.61 -1.46 -24.61
N VAL A 157 20.52 -1.94 -25.85
CA VAL A 157 21.19 -3.17 -26.27
C VAL A 157 22.70 -2.96 -26.37
N GLU A 158 23.17 -1.83 -26.89
CA GLU A 158 24.61 -1.53 -26.95
C GLU A 158 25.23 -1.46 -25.54
N VAL A 159 24.60 -0.76 -24.60
CA VAL A 159 25.09 -0.69 -23.21
C VAL A 159 25.09 -2.08 -22.54
N LEU A 160 24.10 -2.93 -22.84
CA LEU A 160 24.08 -4.31 -22.34
C LEU A 160 25.16 -5.20 -22.96
N ILE A 161 25.55 -4.97 -24.22
CA ILE A 161 26.66 -5.65 -24.88
C ILE A 161 27.97 -5.27 -24.18
N ASP A 162 28.19 -3.97 -23.99
CA ASP A 162 29.42 -3.43 -23.38
C ASP A 162 29.60 -3.85 -21.92
N GLU A 163 28.52 -3.91 -21.14
CA GLU A 163 28.59 -4.27 -19.72
C GLU A 163 28.79 -5.77 -19.49
N LEU A 164 28.17 -6.62 -20.32
CA LEU A 164 28.14 -8.08 -20.11
C LEU A 164 29.07 -8.85 -21.03
N ASP A 165 29.82 -8.16 -21.89
CA ASP A 165 30.67 -8.72 -22.96
C ASP A 165 29.97 -9.87 -23.70
N CYS A 166 28.74 -9.60 -24.15
CA CYS A 166 27.84 -10.62 -24.68
C CYS A 166 27.35 -10.28 -26.09
N GLY A 167 27.13 -11.31 -26.92
CA GLY A 167 26.61 -11.11 -28.27
C GLY A 167 25.21 -10.48 -28.29
N ARG A 168 24.91 -9.70 -29.34
CA ARG A 168 23.64 -8.94 -29.51
C ARG A 168 22.37 -9.75 -29.23
N LYS A 169 22.33 -11.04 -29.59
CA LYS A 169 21.18 -11.92 -29.31
C LYS A 169 20.91 -12.08 -27.80
N LYS A 170 21.96 -12.33 -27.00
CA LYS A 170 21.86 -12.46 -25.54
C LYS A 170 21.47 -11.14 -24.88
N ALA A 171 22.02 -10.02 -25.35
CA ALA A 171 21.66 -8.69 -24.88
C ALA A 171 20.17 -8.36 -25.14
N VAL A 172 19.65 -8.70 -26.32
CA VAL A 172 18.22 -8.52 -26.65
C VAL A 172 17.32 -9.40 -25.77
N GLU A 173 17.69 -10.66 -25.52
CA GLU A 173 16.94 -11.53 -24.60
C GLU A 173 16.94 -10.98 -23.17
N MET A 174 18.06 -10.45 -22.71
CA MET A 174 18.17 -9.79 -21.41
C MET A 174 17.27 -8.55 -21.33
N GLY A 175 17.34 -7.67 -22.35
CA GLY A 175 16.46 -6.50 -22.44
C GLY A 175 14.98 -6.87 -22.41
N LYS A 176 14.59 -7.97 -23.08
CA LYS A 176 13.22 -8.51 -23.02
C LYS A 176 12.83 -9.00 -21.63
N ARG A 177 13.74 -9.68 -20.90
CA ARG A 177 13.49 -10.10 -19.51
C ARG A 177 13.28 -8.90 -18.58
N ILE A 178 14.17 -7.91 -18.65
CA ILE A 178 14.07 -6.67 -17.87
C ILE A 178 12.77 -5.92 -18.18
N ALA A 179 12.38 -5.86 -19.45
CA ALA A 179 11.11 -5.25 -19.86
C ALA A 179 9.89 -6.02 -19.32
N LYS A 180 9.94 -7.37 -19.29
CA LYS A 180 8.85 -8.21 -18.77
C LYS A 180 8.64 -8.02 -17.26
N LYS A 181 9.69 -7.72 -16.50
CA LYS A 181 9.59 -7.39 -15.07
C LYS A 181 9.15 -5.94 -14.80
N ASN A 182 8.66 -5.23 -15.82
CA ASN A 182 8.25 -3.83 -15.75
C ASN A 182 9.32 -2.95 -15.10
N CYS A 183 10.59 -3.08 -15.50
CA CYS A 183 11.64 -2.15 -15.07
C CYS A 183 11.70 -0.87 -15.94
N PHE A 184 11.07 -0.95 -17.10
CA PHE A 184 10.97 0.12 -18.09
C PHE A 184 9.50 0.40 -18.41
N SER A 185 9.17 1.65 -18.75
CA SER A 185 7.91 1.98 -19.41
C SER A 185 8.15 2.18 -20.90
N ILE A 186 7.32 1.54 -21.71
CA ILE A 186 7.33 1.77 -23.16
C ILE A 186 6.55 3.06 -23.41
N ILE A 187 7.28 4.14 -23.69
CA ILE A 187 6.68 5.45 -23.95
C ILE A 187 6.06 5.49 -25.35
N CYS A 188 6.74 4.91 -26.34
CA CYS A 188 6.22 4.88 -27.72
C CYS A 188 6.74 3.65 -28.50
N ARG A 189 5.81 2.91 -29.11
CA ARG A 189 6.11 1.79 -30.03
C ARG A 189 5.60 2.14 -31.43
N MET A 190 6.51 2.29 -32.39
CA MET A 190 6.15 2.49 -33.80
C MET A 190 6.84 1.46 -34.69
N LYS A 191 6.08 0.84 -35.60
CA LYS A 191 6.62 0.16 -36.78
C LYS A 191 7.10 1.24 -37.74
N MET A 192 8.41 1.37 -37.94
CA MET A 192 8.91 2.04 -39.14
C MET A 192 9.04 1.02 -40.25
N ASN A 193 8.44 1.31 -41.41
CA ASN A 193 8.84 0.64 -42.64
C ASN A 193 10.30 1.03 -42.93
N LEU A 194 11.10 0.00 -43.26
CA LEU A 194 12.49 0.00 -43.69
C LEU A 194 13.55 0.23 -42.58
N LYS A 195 14.01 -0.91 -42.05
CA LYS A 195 15.30 -1.24 -41.43
C LYS A 195 15.62 -0.90 -39.97
N MET A 196 14.95 -0.01 -39.25
CA MET A 196 15.16 0.11 -37.78
C MET A 196 13.90 0.46 -36.99
N GLU A 197 13.42 -0.49 -36.18
CA GLU A 197 12.38 -0.24 -35.16
C GLU A 197 13.01 0.56 -34.01
N SER A 198 12.82 1.88 -33.99
CA SER A 198 13.21 2.70 -32.85
C SER A 198 12.10 2.67 -31.80
N ILE A 199 12.26 1.85 -30.77
CA ILE A 199 11.37 1.84 -29.59
C ILE A 199 11.93 2.85 -28.59
N TYR A 200 11.13 3.86 -28.23
CA TYR A 200 11.47 4.83 -27.20
C TYR A 200 11.00 4.31 -25.83
N ILE A 201 11.93 4.23 -24.91
CA ILE A 201 11.77 3.62 -23.59
C ILE A 201 12.19 4.64 -22.53
N GLY A 202 11.45 4.68 -21.43
CA GLY A 202 11.81 5.45 -20.23
C GLY A 202 11.96 4.55 -19.02
N PHE A 203 12.78 4.97 -18.05
CA PHE A 203 12.80 4.33 -16.74
C PHE A 203 11.56 4.76 -15.96
N LEU A 204 10.90 3.82 -15.26
CA LEU A 204 9.71 4.14 -14.45
C LEU A 204 9.95 5.22 -13.39
N ASN A 205 11.18 5.32 -12.86
CA ASN A 205 11.57 6.33 -11.86
C ASN A 205 11.74 7.73 -12.42
N MET A 206 11.97 7.82 -13.73
CA MET A 206 12.28 9.07 -14.43
C MET A 206 11.03 9.65 -15.11
N ILE A 207 9.90 8.96 -15.01
CA ILE A 207 8.61 9.40 -15.50
C ILE A 207 8.08 10.49 -14.56
N GLN A 208 8.61 11.71 -14.73
CA GLN A 208 8.06 12.94 -14.17
C GLN A 208 6.88 13.42 -15.04
N LEU A 209 5.86 12.59 -15.24
CA LEU A 209 4.78 12.94 -16.18
C LEU A 209 3.82 14.01 -15.64
N PHE A 210 3.85 14.38 -14.35
CA PHE A 210 2.84 15.27 -13.75
C PHE A 210 3.38 16.16 -12.62
N PRO A 211 2.75 17.32 -12.35
CA PRO A 211 3.22 18.31 -11.38
C PRO A 211 3.36 17.74 -9.96
N PRO A 212 4.27 18.33 -9.15
CA PRO A 212 4.71 17.80 -7.86
C PRO A 212 3.63 17.71 -6.76
N SER A 213 2.43 18.22 -6.99
CA SER A 213 1.37 18.36 -5.97
C SER A 213 0.70 17.06 -5.53
N VAL A 214 1.03 15.91 -6.13
CA VAL A 214 0.47 14.58 -5.77
C VAL A 214 1.55 13.49 -5.78
N SER A 215 2.79 13.88 -5.49
CA SER A 215 3.95 13.01 -5.67
C SER A 215 4.10 11.99 -4.54
N ILE A 216 3.43 10.86 -4.65
CA ILE A 216 4.00 9.58 -4.21
C ILE A 216 4.62 8.90 -5.45
N PHE A 217 5.41 9.69 -6.18
CA PHE A 217 6.42 9.14 -7.07
C PHE A 217 7.63 8.78 -6.21
N GLY A 218 7.43 7.78 -5.34
CA GLY A 218 8.55 6.98 -4.90
C GLY A 218 9.20 6.42 -6.15
N VAL A 219 10.36 6.98 -6.51
CA VAL A 219 11.44 6.31 -7.24
C VAL A 219 11.30 4.80 -6.96
N LEU A 220 11.27 3.89 -7.96
CA LEU A 220 11.43 2.44 -7.77
C LEU A 220 12.56 2.25 -6.74
N GLN A 221 12.17 2.10 -5.49
CA GLN A 221 13.02 1.76 -4.36
C GLN A 221 12.95 0.25 -4.14
N THR A 222 11.95 -0.42 -4.74
CA THR A 222 11.77 -1.85 -4.58
C THR A 222 12.83 -2.60 -5.40
N ILE A 223 13.94 -2.93 -4.73
CA ILE A 223 14.98 -3.87 -5.20
C ILE A 223 14.45 -5.30 -5.28
N LYS A 224 13.23 -5.54 -4.82
CA LYS A 224 12.61 -6.85 -4.72
C LYS A 224 11.94 -7.26 -6.03
N ASN A 225 11.83 -8.57 -6.24
CA ASN A 225 11.18 -9.14 -7.42
C ASN A 225 9.69 -8.73 -7.51
N PRO A 226 9.10 -8.68 -8.71
CA PRO A 226 7.70 -8.31 -8.87
C PRO A 226 6.80 -9.35 -8.19
N LYS A 227 5.95 -8.88 -7.27
CA LYS A 227 4.97 -9.71 -6.57
C LYS A 227 3.73 -9.99 -7.44
N PRO A 228 3.03 -11.11 -7.22
CA PRO A 228 1.77 -11.40 -7.89
C PRO A 228 0.73 -10.28 -7.66
N ALA A 229 0.08 -9.82 -8.73
CA ALA A 229 -0.86 -8.69 -8.69
C ALA A 229 -2.01 -8.92 -7.70
N ALA A 230 -2.55 -10.14 -7.65
CA ALA A 230 -3.62 -10.51 -6.73
C ALA A 230 -3.21 -10.35 -5.26
N LEU A 231 -1.99 -10.77 -4.89
CA LEU A 231 -1.49 -10.64 -3.52
C LEU A 231 -1.29 -9.18 -3.12
N VAL A 232 -0.76 -8.36 -4.03
CA VAL A 232 -0.57 -6.93 -3.78
C VAL A 232 -1.93 -6.25 -3.56
N ALA A 233 -2.91 -6.48 -4.43
CA ALA A 233 -4.25 -5.91 -4.26
C ALA A 233 -4.94 -6.39 -2.98
N GLU A 234 -4.76 -7.66 -2.59
CA GLU A 234 -5.30 -8.18 -1.33
C GLU A 234 -4.65 -7.50 -0.11
N LYS A 235 -3.31 -7.34 -0.09
CA LYS A 235 -2.59 -6.62 0.98
C LYS A 235 -3.08 -5.17 1.09
N ILE A 236 -3.19 -4.46 -0.03
CA ILE A 236 -3.72 -3.08 -0.10
C ILE A 236 -5.13 -3.02 0.50
N ARG A 237 -6.02 -3.91 0.08
CA ARG A 237 -7.40 -3.97 0.56
C ARG A 237 -7.47 -4.20 2.08
N LYS A 238 -6.70 -5.16 2.60
CA LYS A 238 -6.67 -5.47 4.04
C LYS A 238 -6.21 -4.28 4.88
N ILE A 239 -5.11 -3.63 4.46
CA ILE A 239 -4.59 -2.46 5.18
C ILE A 239 -5.62 -1.31 5.12
N MET A 240 -6.25 -1.07 3.97
CA MET A 240 -7.25 -0.01 3.84
C MET A 240 -8.47 -0.25 4.74
N ILE A 241 -8.97 -1.48 4.80
CA ILE A 241 -10.08 -1.82 5.71
C ILE A 241 -9.68 -1.60 7.17
N ALA A 242 -8.48 -2.05 7.57
CA ALA A 242 -7.99 -1.85 8.93
C ALA A 242 -7.89 -0.37 9.30
N ILE A 243 -7.38 0.46 8.39
CA ILE A 243 -7.32 1.93 8.56
C ILE A 243 -8.73 2.47 8.78
N LEU A 244 -9.66 2.21 7.87
CA LEU A 244 -11.02 2.75 7.96
C LEU A 244 -11.71 2.33 9.27
N GLU A 245 -11.60 1.06 9.67
CA GLU A 245 -12.18 0.57 10.91
C GLU A 245 -11.59 1.26 12.17
N THR A 246 -10.31 1.61 12.15
CA THR A 246 -9.64 2.26 13.28
C THR A 246 -9.91 3.77 13.33
N TYR A 247 -10.17 4.42 12.20
CA TYR A 247 -10.29 5.88 12.11
C TYR A 247 -11.69 6.40 11.77
N VAL A 248 -12.66 5.51 11.54
CA VAL A 248 -14.09 5.88 11.45
C VAL A 248 -14.65 6.21 12.83
N SER A 249 -15.54 7.20 12.87
CA SER A 249 -16.36 7.56 14.02
C SER A 249 -17.31 6.42 14.40
N ASP A 250 -17.74 6.41 15.67
CA ASP A 250 -18.57 5.33 16.21
C ASP A 250 -19.97 5.26 15.56
N ASP A 251 -20.46 6.39 15.03
CA ASP A 251 -21.70 6.50 14.24
C ASP A 251 -21.53 6.08 12.77
N GLY A 252 -20.30 5.84 12.32
CA GLY A 252 -19.98 5.49 10.94
C GLY A 252 -20.11 6.65 9.95
N CYS A 253 -20.36 7.89 10.41
CA CYS A 253 -20.66 9.02 9.55
C CYS A 253 -19.43 9.86 9.16
N HIS A 254 -18.30 9.71 9.86
CA HIS A 254 -17.11 10.52 9.64
C HIS A 254 -15.84 9.68 9.72
N VAL A 255 -14.90 9.96 8.81
CA VAL A 255 -13.57 9.34 8.79
C VAL A 255 -12.54 10.44 9.05
N ASP A 256 -11.70 10.26 10.08
CA ASP A 256 -10.65 11.22 10.43
C ASP A 256 -9.44 11.07 9.48
N TYR A 257 -9.57 11.62 8.27
CA TYR A 257 -8.52 11.56 7.25
C TYR A 257 -7.21 12.23 7.66
N GLN A 258 -7.26 13.24 8.55
CA GLN A 258 -6.07 13.91 9.06
C GLN A 258 -5.24 12.96 9.93
N ARG A 259 -5.89 12.24 10.83
CA ARG A 259 -5.23 11.25 11.67
C ARG A 259 -4.73 10.05 10.87
N ILE A 260 -5.50 9.60 9.85
CA ILE A 260 -5.03 8.57 8.91
C ILE A 260 -3.73 9.00 8.24
N ARG A 261 -3.64 10.24 7.75
CA ARG A 261 -2.44 10.75 7.04
C ARG A 261 -1.17 10.65 7.89
N LEU A 262 -1.29 10.80 9.20
CA LEU A 262 -0.17 10.75 10.15
C LEU A 262 0.10 9.34 10.69
N SER A 263 -0.77 8.38 10.37
CA SER A 263 -0.75 7.04 10.95
C SER A 263 0.31 6.12 10.34
N GLU A 264 0.77 5.16 11.14
CA GLU A 264 1.74 4.16 10.70
C GLU A 264 1.13 3.17 9.70
N GLU A 265 -0.15 2.84 9.86
CA GLU A 265 -0.86 1.95 8.95
C GLU A 265 -0.94 2.55 7.54
N PHE A 266 -1.14 3.87 7.44
CA PHE A 266 -1.15 4.56 6.16
C PHE A 266 0.23 4.60 5.52
N ARG A 267 1.32 4.78 6.29
CA ARG A 267 2.70 4.65 5.76
C ARG A 267 2.95 3.27 5.15
N ARG A 268 2.47 2.20 5.79
CA ARG A 268 2.55 0.83 5.23
C ARG A 268 1.73 0.65 3.96
N TYR A 269 0.53 1.21 3.94
CA TYR A 269 -0.29 1.23 2.74
C TYR A 269 0.49 1.83 1.56
N LEU A 270 1.18 2.96 1.76
CA LEU A 270 2.01 3.58 0.73
C LEU A 270 3.15 2.69 0.23
N ASN A 271 3.78 1.91 1.11
CA ASN A 271 4.84 0.98 0.71
C ASN A 271 4.29 -0.16 -0.18
N VAL A 272 3.14 -0.74 0.18
CA VAL A 272 2.52 -1.80 -0.65
C VAL A 272 2.01 -1.23 -1.98
N VAL A 273 1.53 0.02 -2.01
CA VAL A 273 1.15 0.70 -3.26
C VAL A 273 2.33 0.81 -4.23
N GLN A 274 3.58 0.93 -3.75
CA GLN A 274 4.77 0.94 -4.62
C GLN A 274 4.97 -0.40 -5.35
N ASP A 275 4.57 -1.53 -4.76
CA ASP A 275 4.68 -2.85 -5.41
C ASP A 275 3.81 -2.93 -6.68
N LEU A 276 2.74 -2.13 -6.79
CA LEU A 276 1.89 -2.04 -7.99
C LEU A 276 2.68 -1.65 -9.24
N GLN A 277 3.77 -0.89 -9.10
CA GLN A 277 4.55 -0.41 -10.24
C GLN A 277 5.03 -1.55 -11.13
N ARG A 278 5.30 -2.74 -10.54
CA ARG A 278 5.95 -3.85 -11.23
C ARG A 278 5.06 -5.08 -11.45
N VAL A 279 3.82 -5.08 -10.96
CA VAL A 279 2.94 -6.26 -11.05
C VAL A 279 2.60 -6.66 -12.49
N ASP A 280 2.48 -7.96 -12.74
CA ASP A 280 2.02 -8.49 -14.02
C ASP A 280 0.49 -8.61 -14.05
N VAL A 281 -0.17 -7.59 -14.61
CA VAL A 281 -1.64 -7.54 -14.77
C VAL A 281 -2.11 -8.47 -15.90
N LEU A 282 -1.25 -8.86 -16.84
CA LEU A 282 -1.62 -9.71 -17.97
C LEU A 282 -1.80 -11.17 -17.56
N ALA A 283 -1.13 -11.60 -16.49
CA ALA A 283 -1.28 -12.92 -15.90
C ALA A 283 -2.66 -13.15 -15.25
N LEU A 284 -3.42 -12.09 -14.96
CA LEU A 284 -4.73 -12.19 -14.30
C LEU A 284 -5.83 -12.66 -15.26
N THR A 285 -6.67 -13.58 -14.79
CA THR A 285 -7.94 -13.92 -15.44
C THR A 285 -8.88 -12.72 -15.46
N ARG A 286 -9.98 -12.81 -16.23
CA ARG A 286 -10.97 -11.72 -16.31
C ARG A 286 -11.57 -11.38 -14.94
N ALA A 287 -11.91 -12.40 -14.14
CA ALA A 287 -12.49 -12.21 -12.81
C ALA A 287 -11.48 -11.62 -11.82
N GLU A 288 -10.24 -12.11 -11.82
CA GLU A 288 -9.18 -11.57 -10.96
C GLU A 288 -8.82 -10.13 -11.33
N LYS A 289 -8.81 -9.81 -12.62
CA LYS A 289 -8.53 -8.45 -13.10
C LYS A 289 -9.61 -7.46 -12.66
N LEU A 290 -10.87 -7.87 -12.72
CA LEU A 290 -11.98 -7.07 -12.20
C LEU A 290 -11.81 -6.82 -10.69
N ALA A 291 -11.62 -7.88 -9.90
CA ALA A 291 -11.42 -7.76 -8.45
C ALA A 291 -10.19 -6.92 -8.10
N PHE A 292 -9.10 -7.09 -8.85
CA PHE A 292 -7.88 -6.30 -8.72
C PHE A 292 -8.18 -4.81 -8.91
N PHE A 293 -8.73 -4.41 -10.06
CA PHE A 293 -8.98 -3.00 -10.35
C PHE A 293 -10.04 -2.37 -9.46
N LEU A 294 -11.05 -3.13 -9.01
CA LEU A 294 -12.03 -2.64 -8.03
C LEU A 294 -11.37 -2.31 -6.69
N ASN A 295 -10.52 -3.22 -6.18
CA ASN A 295 -9.78 -2.99 -4.93
C ASN A 295 -8.82 -1.81 -5.04
N ILE A 296 -8.12 -1.68 -6.18
CA ILE A 296 -7.21 -0.55 -6.42
C ILE A 296 -8.00 0.75 -6.52
N TYR A 297 -9.11 0.79 -7.27
CA TYR A 297 -9.94 1.98 -7.41
C TYR A 297 -10.42 2.48 -6.04
N ASN A 298 -11.06 1.62 -5.24
CA ASN A 298 -11.58 2.01 -3.93
C ASN A 298 -10.47 2.54 -3.02
N SER A 299 -9.32 1.89 -3.02
CA SER A 299 -8.17 2.31 -2.22
C SER A 299 -7.57 3.64 -2.72
N MET A 300 -7.53 3.82 -4.04
CA MET A 300 -7.02 5.02 -4.70
C MET A 300 -7.92 6.24 -4.44
N VAL A 301 -9.24 6.06 -4.38
CA VAL A 301 -10.19 7.12 -3.98
C VAL A 301 -9.89 7.59 -2.56
N ILE A 302 -9.78 6.68 -1.60
CA ILE A 302 -9.51 7.03 -0.19
C ILE A 302 -8.15 7.71 -0.07
N HIS A 303 -7.13 7.18 -0.73
CA HIS A 303 -5.81 7.78 -0.75
C HIS A 303 -5.84 9.20 -1.31
N ALA A 304 -6.53 9.42 -2.43
CA ALA A 304 -6.68 10.74 -3.01
C ALA A 304 -7.39 11.71 -2.05
N THR A 305 -8.42 11.26 -1.33
CA THR A 305 -9.11 12.04 -0.28
C THR A 305 -8.23 12.36 0.93
N ILE A 306 -7.28 11.49 1.29
CA ILE A 306 -6.32 11.77 2.36
C ILE A 306 -5.29 12.84 1.95
N GLN A 307 -4.89 12.85 0.68
CA GLN A 307 -3.91 13.81 0.16
C GLN A 307 -4.52 15.18 -0.19
N LYS A 308 -5.67 15.19 -0.86
CA LYS A 308 -6.40 16.39 -1.26
C LYS A 308 -7.68 16.46 -0.44
N VAL A 309 -7.99 17.62 0.15
CA VAL A 309 -9.34 17.89 0.67
C VAL A 309 -10.30 17.71 -0.51
N TYR A 310 -11.35 16.90 -0.32
CA TYR A 310 -12.29 16.56 -1.39
C TYR A 310 -12.79 17.85 -2.05
N PRO A 311 -12.73 17.95 -3.38
CA PRO A 311 -13.16 19.15 -4.06
C PRO A 311 -14.69 19.31 -3.99
N ASP A 312 -15.13 20.44 -3.44
CA ASP A 312 -16.55 20.79 -3.33
C ASP A 312 -17.17 21.12 -4.72
N GLY A 313 -16.35 21.43 -5.73
CA GLY A 313 -16.80 21.78 -7.08
C GLY A 313 -16.79 20.65 -8.13
N MET A 314 -17.71 20.72 -9.12
CA MET A 314 -17.76 19.75 -10.24
C MET A 314 -16.49 19.73 -11.12
N LEU A 315 -15.86 20.88 -11.35
CA LEU A 315 -14.63 21.00 -12.14
C LEU A 315 -13.44 20.37 -11.41
N GLU A 316 -13.31 20.70 -10.13
CA GLU A 316 -12.26 20.18 -9.26
C GLU A 316 -12.42 18.65 -9.02
N ARG A 317 -13.65 18.11 -9.00
CA ARG A 317 -13.89 16.66 -9.05
C ARG A 317 -13.32 16.05 -10.33
N LYS A 318 -13.56 16.67 -11.50
CA LYS A 318 -13.04 16.15 -12.77
C LYS A 318 -11.52 16.14 -12.80
N GLU A 319 -10.86 17.15 -12.23
CA GLU A 319 -9.41 17.18 -12.04
C GLU A 319 -8.95 16.08 -11.08
N PHE A 320 -9.61 15.90 -9.94
CA PHE A 320 -9.33 14.83 -8.98
C PHE A 320 -9.33 13.44 -9.62
N PHE A 321 -10.35 13.11 -10.44
CA PHE A 321 -10.47 11.80 -11.09
C PHE A 321 -9.48 11.58 -12.26
N ASN A 322 -8.80 12.61 -12.75
CA ASN A 322 -7.88 12.52 -13.90
C ASN A 322 -6.42 12.76 -13.53
N GLU A 323 -6.14 13.60 -12.53
CA GLU A 323 -4.79 13.95 -12.10
C GLU A 323 -4.18 12.98 -11.09
N PHE A 324 -5.01 12.33 -10.27
CA PHE A 324 -4.52 11.34 -9.31
C PHE A 324 -4.21 10.05 -10.06
N LEU A 325 -2.96 9.59 -9.99
CA LEU A 325 -2.44 8.49 -10.81
C LEU A 325 -1.71 7.46 -9.96
N TYR A 326 -2.01 6.18 -10.23
CA TYR A 326 -1.20 5.06 -9.76
C TYR A 326 -0.41 4.46 -10.93
N LEU A 327 0.84 4.12 -10.69
CA LEU A 327 1.64 3.32 -11.62
C LEU A 327 1.33 1.84 -11.37
N ILE A 328 0.69 1.19 -12.33
CA ILE A 328 0.29 -0.22 -12.26
C ILE A 328 0.92 -0.97 -13.45
N GLY A 329 1.79 -1.93 -13.15
CA GLY A 329 2.46 -2.75 -14.15
C GLY A 329 3.19 -1.94 -15.23
N GLY A 330 3.83 -0.85 -14.82
CA GLY A 330 4.59 0.04 -15.70
C GLY A 330 3.79 1.12 -16.44
N TYR A 331 2.48 1.22 -16.21
CA TYR A 331 1.61 2.22 -16.85
C TYR A 331 0.94 3.11 -15.80
N PRO A 332 0.83 4.44 -16.03
CA PRO A 332 0.01 5.30 -15.19
C PRO A 332 -1.47 5.00 -15.41
N TYR A 333 -2.26 4.94 -14.36
CA TYR A 333 -3.71 4.77 -14.39
C TYR A 333 -4.35 5.86 -13.53
N SER A 334 -5.33 6.58 -14.08
CA SER A 334 -6.21 7.47 -13.30
C SER A 334 -7.44 6.73 -12.78
N LEU A 335 -8.13 7.32 -11.80
CA LEU A 335 -9.42 6.81 -11.34
C LEU A 335 -10.42 6.70 -12.51
N SER A 336 -10.48 7.71 -13.39
CA SER A 336 -11.32 7.71 -14.59
C SER A 336 -10.98 6.58 -15.57
N GLU A 337 -9.68 6.30 -15.77
CA GLU A 337 -9.24 5.23 -16.67
C GLU A 337 -9.57 3.84 -16.11
N ILE A 338 -9.45 3.67 -14.80
CA ILE A 338 -9.85 2.42 -14.14
C ILE A 338 -11.37 2.25 -14.29
N GLN A 339 -12.16 3.26 -13.89
CA GLN A 339 -13.63 3.24 -13.93
C GLN A 339 -14.21 2.95 -15.32
N ASN A 340 -13.69 3.61 -16.36
CA ASN A 340 -14.30 3.58 -17.69
C ASN A 340 -13.89 2.38 -18.55
N GLY A 341 -13.00 1.51 -18.07
CA GLY A 341 -12.64 0.31 -18.85
C GLY A 341 -11.73 0.57 -20.06
N TYR A 342 -11.54 1.83 -20.46
CA TYR A 342 -11.05 2.21 -21.78
C TYR A 342 -9.64 2.81 -21.71
N SER A 343 -8.68 2.07 -22.26
CA SER A 343 -7.41 2.63 -22.69
C SER A 343 -6.92 1.93 -23.96
N PRO A 344 -6.64 2.66 -25.06
CA PRO A 344 -6.24 2.06 -26.33
C PRO A 344 -4.82 1.45 -26.31
N SER A 345 -3.99 1.76 -25.31
CA SER A 345 -2.59 1.33 -25.20
C SER A 345 -2.26 0.52 -23.95
N LYS A 346 -3.22 0.31 -23.02
CA LYS A 346 -3.00 -0.34 -21.72
C LYS A 346 -3.86 -1.60 -21.58
N PRO A 347 -3.51 -2.53 -20.68
CA PRO A 347 -4.38 -3.64 -20.31
C PRO A 347 -5.78 -3.14 -19.93
N LYS A 348 -6.82 -3.67 -20.59
CA LYS A 348 -8.23 -3.31 -20.32
C LYS A 348 -8.58 -3.64 -18.88
N THR A 349 -9.15 -2.67 -18.16
CA THR A 349 -9.56 -2.80 -16.76
C THR A 349 -10.86 -3.62 -16.60
N THR A 350 -11.57 -3.91 -17.70
CA THR A 350 -12.79 -4.77 -17.75
C THR A 350 -13.90 -4.35 -16.79
N LEU A 351 -13.94 -3.09 -16.36
CA LEU A 351 -15.05 -2.53 -15.59
C LEU A 351 -16.13 -2.08 -16.58
N GLN A 352 -17.33 -2.65 -16.48
CA GLN A 352 -18.52 -2.12 -17.17
C GLN A 352 -19.21 -1.13 -16.22
N SER A 353 -19.77 -0.05 -16.77
CA SER A 353 -20.40 1.06 -16.04
C SER A 353 -21.53 0.68 -15.07
N SER A 354 -21.94 -0.59 -15.02
CA SER A 354 -22.95 -1.14 -14.11
C SER A 354 -22.38 -1.73 -12.81
N GLU A 355 -21.06 -1.88 -12.68
CA GLU A 355 -20.44 -2.37 -11.45
C GLU A 355 -20.29 -1.19 -10.48
N THR A 356 -21.20 -1.13 -9.51
CA THR A 356 -21.30 -0.05 -8.54
C THR A 356 -20.02 0.06 -7.72
N PHE A 357 -19.31 1.17 -7.89
CA PHE A 357 -18.30 1.61 -6.94
C PHE A 357 -19.01 2.04 -5.67
N GLN A 358 -18.96 1.21 -4.63
CA GLN A 358 -19.31 1.65 -3.29
C GLN A 358 -18.21 2.60 -2.83
N ALA A 359 -18.42 3.90 -3.05
CA ALA A 359 -17.78 4.91 -2.25
C ALA A 359 -18.27 4.67 -0.82
N TRP A 360 -17.34 4.31 0.06
CA TRP A 360 -17.60 4.16 1.49
C TRP A 360 -17.75 5.54 2.13
#